data_AF-A0A2S0XG51-F1
#
_entry.id   AF-A0A2S0XG51-F1
#
_cell.length_a   1.000
_cell.length_b   1.000
_cell.length_c   1.000
_cell.angle_alpha   90.00
_cell.angle_beta   90.00
_cell.angle_gamma   90.00
#
_symmetry.space_group_name_H-M   'P 1'
#
loop_
_entity.id
_entity.type
_entity.pdbx_description
1 polymer ?
#
loop_
_entity_poly.entity_id
_entity_poly.type
_entity_poly.pdbx_seq_one_letter_code
_entity_poly.pdbx_strand_id
1 'polypeptide(L)'
;MTRQMLVWAGLGFGALIIYWAKDLFGVGDQTFTLAIVAFGLIVAYHSLAYRLSLVEGRLTPQNSGMVAAIEDGERHVPVHQLPASICEKGVRSFITPAHHILFDDFKWFGVMLNRHIADPWAVEELRDTEIRDYVSDGPEYGRRYRVFYNACEMGTLQVSIGGIGWITSPEKFEEEREARALLELDYLRFVPHDDAHSLVAAVELFIGKFSDGEVAREHASLRASRSLTAHLWESIRKPEVAQSFEYRASGPYDLVRHTSQHWLKNGIDPFERWKGDR
;
A
#
# COMPACT_ATOMS: atom_id res chain seq x y z
N MET A 1 -23.72 -4.18 -32.98
CA MET A 1 -23.42 -5.07 -34.12
C MET A 1 -23.25 -4.32 -35.45
N THR A 2 -24.06 -3.30 -35.75
CA THR A 2 -24.08 -2.57 -37.04
C THR A 2 -22.81 -1.74 -37.36
N ARG A 3 -22.11 -1.17 -36.36
CA ARG A 3 -20.88 -0.38 -36.59
C ARG A 3 -19.68 -1.20 -37.06
N GLN A 4 -19.51 -2.42 -36.56
CA GLN A 4 -18.40 -3.28 -36.97
C GLN A 4 -18.58 -3.81 -38.40
N MET A 5 -19.81 -4.17 -38.81
CA MET A 5 -20.07 -4.62 -40.18
C MET A 5 -19.78 -3.52 -41.22
N LEU A 6 -20.10 -2.26 -40.91
CA LEU A 6 -19.81 -1.11 -41.79
C LEU A 6 -18.30 -0.87 -41.96
N VAL A 7 -17.50 -1.07 -40.91
CA VAL A 7 -16.03 -0.94 -40.98
C VAL A 7 -15.43 -2.04 -41.84
N TRP A 8 -15.88 -3.29 -41.68
CA TRP A 8 -15.40 -4.42 -42.51
C TRP A 8 -15.82 -4.28 -43.98
N ALA A 9 -17.05 -3.82 -44.25
CA ALA A 9 -17.50 -3.55 -45.62
C ALA A 9 -16.69 -2.41 -46.27
N GLY A 10 -16.38 -1.35 -45.52
CA GLY A 10 -15.54 -0.24 -45.99
C GLY A 10 -14.10 -0.66 -46.29
N LEU A 11 -13.50 -1.51 -45.45
CA LEU A 11 -12.16 -2.06 -45.68
C LEU A 11 -12.12 -2.97 -46.92
N GLY A 12 -13.13 -3.82 -47.10
CA GLY A 12 -13.24 -4.68 -48.29
C GLY A 12 -13.38 -3.89 -49.58
N PHE A 13 -14.20 -2.83 -49.57
CA PHE A 13 -14.39 -1.96 -50.74
C PHE A 13 -13.13 -1.14 -51.06
N GLY A 14 -12.43 -0.63 -50.03
CA GLY A 14 -11.15 0.06 -50.20
C GLY A 14 -10.06 -0.84 -50.80
N ALA A 15 -9.98 -2.09 -50.36
CA ALA A 15 -9.04 -3.06 -50.91
C ALA A 15 -9.29 -3.35 -52.41
N LEU A 16 -10.56 -3.43 -52.81
CA LEU A 16 -10.95 -3.61 -54.21
C LEU A 16 -10.56 -2.42 -55.10
N ILE A 17 -10.74 -1.18 -54.61
CA ILE A 17 -10.33 0.03 -55.34
C ILE A 17 -8.81 0.08 -55.51
N ILE A 18 -8.06 -0.25 -54.46
CA ILE A 18 -6.58 -0.26 -54.49
C ILE A 18 -6.07 -1.34 -55.45
N TYR A 19 -6.71 -2.51 -55.49
CA TYR A 19 -6.38 -3.57 -56.43
C TYR A 19 -6.72 -3.17 -57.89
N TRP A 20 -7.85 -2.53 -58.11
CA TRP A 20 -8.23 -2.06 -59.45
C TRP A 20 -7.31 -0.95 -59.98
N ALA A 21 -6.87 -0.05 -59.11
CA ALA A 21 -5.89 0.99 -59.45
C ALA A 21 -4.52 0.40 -59.84
N LYS A 22 -4.07 -0.67 -59.17
CA LYS A 22 -2.82 -1.37 -59.52
C LYS A 22 -2.82 -1.83 -60.98
N ASP A 23 -3.92 -2.44 -61.43
CA ASP A 23 -4.06 -2.91 -62.81
C ASP A 23 -4.10 -1.72 -63.80
N LEU A 24 -4.75 -0.62 -63.42
CA LEU A 24 -4.89 0.58 -64.25
C LEU A 24 -3.55 1.31 -64.48
N PHE A 25 -2.63 1.25 -63.51
CA PHE A 25 -1.32 1.90 -63.56
C PHE A 25 -0.17 0.94 -63.95
N GLY A 26 -0.47 -0.32 -64.29
CA GLY A 26 0.53 -1.29 -64.74
C GLY A 26 1.57 -1.66 -63.68
N VAL A 27 1.20 -1.60 -62.41
CA VAL A 27 2.13 -1.90 -61.30
C VAL A 27 2.30 -3.41 -61.17
N GLY A 28 3.54 -3.90 -61.31
CA GLY A 28 3.85 -5.32 -61.19
C GLY A 28 3.46 -5.91 -59.81
N ASP A 29 3.04 -7.18 -59.81
CA ASP A 29 2.55 -7.89 -58.61
C ASP A 29 3.51 -7.84 -57.42
N GLN A 30 4.80 -7.94 -57.69
CA GLN A 30 5.85 -7.89 -56.68
C GLN A 30 5.90 -6.50 -56.02
N THR A 31 5.85 -5.43 -56.81
CA THR A 31 5.88 -4.04 -56.34
C THR A 31 4.65 -3.70 -55.50
N PHE A 32 3.48 -4.18 -55.92
CA PHE A 32 2.23 -3.99 -55.19
C PHE A 32 2.22 -4.73 -53.84
N THR A 33 2.68 -5.98 -53.82
CA THR A 33 2.80 -6.78 -52.59
C THR A 33 3.74 -6.11 -51.60
N LEU A 34 4.88 -5.60 -52.08
CA LEU A 34 5.87 -4.90 -51.26
C LEU A 34 5.30 -3.61 -50.66
N ALA A 35 4.49 -2.87 -51.42
CA ALA A 35 3.81 -1.67 -50.95
C ALA A 35 2.77 -1.97 -49.85
N ILE A 36 2.00 -3.05 -49.99
CA ILE A 36 1.04 -3.48 -48.96
C ILE A 36 1.76 -3.87 -47.67
N VAL A 37 2.83 -4.65 -47.76
CA VAL A 37 3.61 -5.06 -46.59
C VAL A 37 4.23 -3.84 -45.91
N ALA A 38 4.81 -2.92 -46.69
CA ALA A 38 5.38 -1.68 -46.15
C ALA A 38 4.31 -0.83 -45.44
N PHE A 39 3.13 -0.67 -46.04
CA PHE A 39 2.02 0.04 -45.41
C PHE A 39 1.56 -0.66 -44.13
N GLY A 40 1.41 -1.99 -44.15
CA GLY A 40 1.07 -2.79 -42.98
C GLY A 40 2.08 -2.63 -41.84
N LEU A 41 3.38 -2.61 -42.16
CA LEU A 41 4.45 -2.37 -41.19
C LEU A 41 4.41 -0.94 -40.62
N ILE A 42 4.13 0.08 -41.45
CA ILE A 42 3.98 1.47 -41.00
C ILE A 42 2.79 1.61 -40.04
N VAL A 43 1.65 1.03 -40.39
CA VAL A 43 0.45 1.04 -39.54
C VAL A 43 0.69 0.27 -38.25
N ALA A 44 1.34 -0.90 -38.32
CA ALA A 44 1.71 -1.68 -37.15
C ALA A 44 2.66 -0.90 -36.24
N TYR A 45 3.70 -0.28 -36.80
CA TYR A 45 4.65 0.57 -36.09
C TYR A 45 3.95 1.74 -35.41
N HIS A 46 3.09 2.49 -36.10
CA HIS A 46 2.35 3.59 -35.51
C HIS A 46 1.35 3.15 -34.45
N SER A 47 0.68 2.00 -34.64
CA SER A 47 -0.22 1.43 -33.62
C SER A 47 0.55 1.03 -32.36
N LEU A 48 1.72 0.40 -32.52
CA LEU A 48 2.59 0.03 -31.42
C LEU A 48 3.15 1.26 -30.71
N ALA A 49 3.66 2.24 -31.46
CA ALA A 49 4.17 3.50 -30.93
C ALA A 49 3.08 4.31 -30.21
N TYR A 50 1.85 4.33 -30.73
CA TYR A 50 0.72 4.98 -30.07
C TYR A 50 0.35 4.27 -28.76
N ARG A 51 0.28 2.93 -28.76
CA ARG A 51 0.02 2.15 -27.55
C ARG A 51 1.14 2.32 -26.51
N LEU A 52 2.40 2.34 -26.94
CA LEU A 52 3.56 2.65 -26.10
C LEU A 52 3.45 4.08 -25.53
N SER A 53 3.13 5.07 -26.36
CA SER A 53 2.97 6.46 -25.90
C SER A 53 1.78 6.65 -24.94
N LEU A 54 0.75 5.82 -25.04
CA LEU A 54 -0.34 5.80 -24.06
C LEU A 54 0.08 5.14 -22.75
N VAL A 55 0.98 4.15 -22.78
CA VAL A 55 1.57 3.54 -21.59
C VAL A 55 2.57 4.51 -20.93
N GLU A 56 3.45 5.13 -21.71
CA GLU A 56 4.40 6.15 -21.26
C GLU A 56 3.70 7.44 -20.81
N GLY A 57 2.66 7.87 -21.51
CA GLY A 57 1.81 9.01 -21.11
C GLY A 57 1.00 8.75 -19.83
N ARG A 58 0.76 7.48 -19.46
CA ARG A 58 0.22 7.10 -18.15
C ARG A 58 1.27 7.13 -17.03
N LEU A 59 2.55 7.22 -17.37
CA LEU A 59 3.69 7.47 -16.48
C LEU A 59 4.10 8.97 -16.50
N THR A 60 3.13 9.87 -16.73
CA THR A 60 3.33 11.31 -16.92
C THR A 60 4.11 12.02 -15.78
N PRO A 61 4.69 13.21 -16.04
CA PRO A 61 5.64 13.89 -15.15
C PRO A 61 5.10 14.25 -13.76
N GLN A 62 3.79 14.19 -13.54
CA GLN A 62 3.17 14.50 -12.24
C GLN A 62 3.57 13.51 -11.14
N ASN A 63 3.96 12.29 -11.50
CA ASN A 63 4.49 11.28 -10.57
C ASN A 63 6.03 11.21 -10.60
N SER A 64 6.71 11.93 -11.50
CA SER A 64 8.17 11.80 -11.67
C SER A 64 8.95 12.17 -10.41
N GLY A 65 8.54 13.22 -9.71
CA GLY A 65 9.19 13.61 -8.44
C GLY A 65 8.96 12.61 -7.31
N MET A 66 7.79 11.97 -7.27
CA MET A 66 7.46 10.94 -6.28
C MET A 66 8.17 9.62 -6.58
N VAL A 67 8.17 9.19 -7.84
CA VAL A 67 8.93 8.01 -8.27
C VAL A 67 10.42 8.22 -7.98
N ALA A 68 10.98 9.40 -8.29
CA ALA A 68 12.34 9.74 -7.91
C ALA A 68 12.55 9.71 -6.38
N ALA A 69 11.58 10.18 -5.58
CA ALA A 69 11.66 10.11 -4.12
C ALA A 69 11.60 8.67 -3.57
N ILE A 70 10.92 7.75 -4.29
CA ILE A 70 10.82 6.33 -3.96
C ILE A 70 12.07 5.57 -4.42
N GLU A 71 12.57 5.83 -5.62
CA GLU A 71 13.68 5.07 -6.24
C GLU A 71 15.06 5.60 -5.81
N ASP A 72 15.25 6.92 -5.81
CA ASP A 72 16.55 7.58 -5.61
C ASP A 72 16.61 8.39 -4.31
N GLY A 73 15.49 8.51 -3.58
CA GLY A 73 15.41 9.28 -2.35
C GLY A 73 16.26 8.68 -1.24
N GLU A 74 16.90 9.53 -0.44
CA GLU A 74 17.47 9.08 0.83
C GLU A 74 16.35 8.67 1.79
N ARG A 75 16.66 7.71 2.65
CA ARG A 75 15.72 7.24 3.66
C ARG A 75 15.31 8.35 4.62
N HIS A 76 14.00 8.54 4.78
CA HIS A 76 13.45 9.41 5.82
C HIS A 76 13.92 8.98 7.21
N VAL A 77 14.40 9.95 7.98
CA VAL A 77 14.76 9.75 9.39
C VAL A 77 13.53 10.06 10.22
N PRO A 78 12.92 9.07 10.91
CA PRO A 78 11.66 9.27 11.60
C PRO A 78 11.80 10.24 12.77
N VAL A 79 10.88 11.20 12.89
CA VAL A 79 10.84 12.17 14.00
C VAL A 79 9.54 12.00 14.77
N HIS A 80 9.53 11.10 15.75
CA HIS A 80 8.33 10.78 16.52
C HIS A 80 7.82 11.96 17.35
N GLN A 81 6.56 12.31 17.14
CA GLN A 81 5.87 13.35 17.89
C GLN A 81 4.94 12.70 18.92
N LEU A 82 5.52 12.21 20.02
CA LEU A 82 4.78 11.42 20.99
C LEU A 82 3.61 12.22 21.58
N PRO A 83 2.37 11.73 21.50
CA PRO A 83 1.24 12.36 22.16
C PRO A 83 1.41 12.32 23.67
N ALA A 84 1.11 13.44 24.35
CA ALA A 84 1.24 13.52 25.81
C ALA A 84 0.18 12.69 26.53
N SER A 85 -0.97 12.48 25.89
CA SER A 85 -2.05 11.60 26.37
C SER A 85 -2.99 11.26 25.22
N ILE A 86 -3.75 10.18 25.36
CA ILE A 86 -4.79 9.80 24.39
C ILE A 86 -5.88 10.88 24.21
N CYS A 87 -6.10 11.73 25.21
CA CYS A 87 -7.12 12.78 25.19
C CYS A 87 -6.63 14.16 24.75
N GLU A 88 -5.42 14.29 24.19
CA GLU A 88 -4.80 15.61 23.98
C GLU A 88 -5.63 16.55 23.10
N LYS A 89 -6.36 16.00 22.13
CA LYS A 89 -7.32 16.73 21.28
C LYS A 89 -8.74 16.12 21.27
N GLY A 90 -8.96 15.07 22.06
CA GLY A 90 -10.18 14.26 22.01
C GLY A 90 -11.24 14.61 23.05
N VAL A 91 -12.45 14.12 22.82
CA VAL A 91 -13.56 14.21 23.78
C VAL A 91 -13.42 13.10 24.82
N ARG A 92 -12.99 13.48 26.04
CA ARG A 92 -12.69 12.55 27.15
C ARG A 92 -13.80 11.54 27.46
N SER A 93 -15.06 11.85 27.20
CA SER A 93 -16.19 10.95 27.49
C SER A 93 -16.23 9.68 26.64
N PHE A 94 -15.51 9.63 25.51
CA PHE A 94 -15.43 8.47 24.64
C PHE A 94 -14.22 7.57 24.92
N ILE A 95 -13.41 7.92 25.93
CA ILE A 95 -12.17 7.23 26.25
C ILE A 95 -12.42 6.36 27.48
N THR A 96 -12.18 5.06 27.31
CA THR A 96 -12.40 4.02 28.34
C THR A 96 -11.06 3.53 28.90
N PRO A 97 -11.05 2.77 30.02
CA PRO A 97 -9.81 2.15 30.51
C PRO A 97 -9.07 1.30 29.46
N ALA A 98 -9.82 0.62 28.58
CA ALA A 98 -9.24 -0.15 27.47
C ALA A 98 -8.41 0.71 26.51
N HIS A 99 -8.83 1.96 26.28
CA HIS A 99 -8.09 2.90 25.45
C HIS A 99 -6.76 3.27 26.08
N HIS A 100 -6.73 3.50 27.40
CA HIS A 100 -5.49 3.78 28.12
C HIS A 100 -4.52 2.59 28.07
N ILE A 101 -5.02 1.36 28.29
CA ILE A 101 -4.20 0.15 28.21
C ILE A 101 -3.55 0.01 26.84
N LEU A 102 -4.35 0.10 25.76
CA LEU A 102 -3.83 -0.02 24.40
C LEU A 102 -2.85 1.11 24.09
N PHE A 103 -3.18 2.34 24.47
CA PHE A 103 -2.31 3.47 24.25
C PHE A 103 -0.95 3.26 24.93
N ASP A 104 -0.92 2.82 26.18
CA ASP A 104 0.34 2.58 26.89
C ASP A 104 1.12 1.39 26.32
N ASP A 105 0.45 0.28 25.98
CA ASP A 105 1.09 -0.91 25.42
C ASP A 105 1.83 -0.60 24.09
N PHE A 106 1.25 0.30 23.28
CA PHE A 106 1.81 0.68 21.98
C PHE A 106 2.76 1.90 22.02
N LYS A 107 3.16 2.37 23.21
CA LYS A 107 4.04 3.56 23.37
C LYS A 107 5.30 3.54 22.51
N TRP A 108 5.88 2.37 22.27
CA TRP A 108 7.13 2.23 21.51
C TRP A 108 6.96 1.51 20.17
N PHE A 109 5.72 1.35 19.71
CA PHE A 109 5.41 0.50 18.57
C PHE A 109 6.04 0.98 17.26
N GLY A 110 6.08 2.29 17.00
CA GLY A 110 6.76 2.84 15.81
C GLY A 110 8.24 2.43 15.73
N VAL A 111 8.93 2.45 16.88
CA VAL A 111 10.34 2.02 16.99
C VAL A 111 10.48 0.50 16.82
N MET A 112 9.53 -0.27 17.35
CA MET A 112 9.51 -1.73 17.13
C MET A 112 9.38 -2.06 15.64
N LEU A 113 8.49 -1.38 14.92
CA LEU A 113 8.33 -1.58 13.48
C LEU A 113 9.60 -1.20 12.70
N ASN A 114 10.18 -0.03 12.95
CA ASN A 114 11.40 0.43 12.27
C ASN A 114 12.57 -0.55 12.37
N ARG A 115 12.60 -1.38 13.42
CA ARG A 115 13.62 -2.42 13.63
C ARG A 115 13.36 -3.74 12.89
N HIS A 116 12.14 -3.94 12.37
CA HIS A 116 11.70 -5.19 11.77
C HIS A 116 11.24 -5.07 10.31
N ILE A 117 11.11 -3.85 9.80
CA ILE A 117 10.80 -3.58 8.40
C ILE A 117 12.08 -3.37 7.58
N ALA A 118 11.99 -3.52 6.26
CA ALA A 118 13.12 -3.29 5.37
C ALA A 118 13.64 -1.86 5.46
N ASP A 119 14.94 -1.71 5.17
CA ASP A 119 15.69 -0.48 5.35
C ASP A 119 15.04 0.78 4.77
N PRO A 120 14.48 0.78 3.56
CA PRO A 120 13.86 1.98 2.96
C PRO A 120 12.64 2.51 3.72
N TRP A 121 11.99 1.67 4.53
CA TRP A 121 10.81 2.09 5.28
C TRP A 121 11.18 2.89 6.52
N ALA A 122 10.34 3.85 6.84
CA ALA A 122 10.35 4.54 8.12
C ALA A 122 8.92 4.81 8.60
N VAL A 123 8.69 4.58 9.88
CA VAL A 123 7.41 4.83 10.56
C VAL A 123 7.64 5.91 11.61
N GLU A 124 6.83 6.95 11.55
CA GLU A 124 6.88 8.12 12.42
C GLU A 124 5.57 8.28 13.16
N GLU A 125 5.59 8.29 14.50
CA GLU A 125 4.39 8.54 15.30
C GLU A 125 3.96 10.01 15.26
N LEU A 126 2.66 10.22 15.13
CA LEU A 126 2.02 11.52 15.14
C LEU A 126 1.47 11.85 16.54
N ARG A 127 1.48 13.15 16.87
CA ARG A 127 0.85 13.67 18.09
C ARG A 127 -0.68 13.55 18.09
N ASP A 128 -1.26 13.33 16.92
CA ASP A 128 -2.71 13.21 16.73
C ASP A 128 -3.19 11.79 17.08
N THR A 129 -4.16 11.69 17.97
CA THR A 129 -4.67 10.41 18.50
C THR A 129 -6.04 10.04 17.95
N GLU A 130 -6.67 10.92 17.16
CA GLU A 130 -7.99 10.68 16.56
C GLU A 130 -7.86 9.80 15.31
N ILE A 131 -8.43 8.60 15.38
CA ILE A 131 -8.38 7.58 14.32
C ILE A 131 -9.44 7.89 13.27
N ARG A 132 -9.05 7.76 12.01
CA ARG A 132 -9.94 7.89 10.86
C ARG A 132 -10.22 6.49 10.32
N ASP A 133 -11.33 5.90 10.73
CA ASP A 133 -11.88 4.69 10.10
C ASP A 133 -13.23 5.05 9.47
N TYR A 134 -13.36 4.83 8.16
CA TYR A 134 -14.59 5.11 7.40
C TYR A 134 -15.79 4.28 7.91
N VAL A 135 -15.53 3.18 8.63
CA VAL A 135 -16.56 2.28 9.16
C VAL A 135 -17.09 2.73 10.52
N SER A 136 -16.37 3.60 11.24
CA SER A 136 -16.80 4.08 12.55
C SER A 136 -17.65 5.34 12.43
N ASP A 137 -18.91 5.27 12.82
CA ASP A 137 -19.82 6.43 12.90
C ASP A 137 -19.48 7.38 14.08
N GLY A 138 -18.48 7.03 14.91
CA GLY A 138 -18.09 7.78 16.11
C GLY A 138 -16.59 8.05 16.19
N PRO A 139 -16.18 9.01 17.06
CA PRO A 139 -14.77 9.32 17.25
C PRO A 139 -14.06 8.11 17.87
N GLU A 140 -13.04 7.61 17.16
CA GLU A 140 -12.19 6.51 17.61
C GLU A 140 -10.81 7.06 17.97
N TYR A 141 -10.18 6.48 19.00
CA TYR A 141 -8.90 6.97 19.53
C TYR A 141 -7.86 5.86 19.59
N GLY A 142 -6.62 6.24 19.35
CA GLY A 142 -5.51 5.29 19.30
C GLY A 142 -4.18 5.98 19.02
N ARG A 143 -3.24 5.23 18.45
CA ARG A 143 -1.95 5.76 17.99
C ARG A 143 -1.93 5.83 16.47
N ARG A 144 -1.37 6.91 15.95
CA ARG A 144 -1.28 7.16 14.51
C ARG A 144 0.15 7.38 14.09
N TYR A 145 0.45 6.90 12.91
CA TYR A 145 1.78 6.96 12.34
C TYR A 145 1.69 7.38 10.88
N ARG A 146 2.69 8.15 10.44
CA ARG A 146 3.02 8.29 9.03
C ARG A 146 3.96 7.17 8.62
N VAL A 147 3.76 6.68 7.41
CA VAL A 147 4.62 5.66 6.80
C VAL A 147 5.32 6.28 5.61
N PHE A 148 6.65 6.17 5.61
CA PHE A 148 7.51 6.67 4.55
C PHE A 148 8.25 5.52 3.88
N TYR A 149 8.45 5.64 2.57
CA TYR A 149 9.39 4.83 1.81
C TYR A 149 10.42 5.75 1.18
N ASN A 150 11.68 5.57 1.54
CA ASN A 150 12.74 6.52 1.22
C ASN A 150 12.31 7.95 1.61
N ALA A 151 12.28 8.89 0.67
CA ALA A 151 11.88 10.28 0.93
C ALA A 151 10.38 10.55 0.71
N CYS A 152 9.59 9.53 0.36
CA CYS A 152 8.18 9.67 0.03
C CYS A 152 7.28 9.31 1.21
N GLU A 153 6.35 10.20 1.58
CA GLU A 153 5.22 9.85 2.44
C GLU A 153 4.28 8.93 1.66
N MET A 154 4.15 7.68 2.12
CA MET A 154 3.40 6.63 1.43
C MET A 154 1.98 6.51 1.93
N GLY A 155 1.71 6.93 3.16
CA GLY A 155 0.39 6.89 3.77
C GLY A 155 0.44 6.81 5.29
N THR A 156 -0.52 6.10 5.87
CA THR A 156 -0.70 6.08 7.33
C THR A 156 -0.86 4.68 7.89
N LEU A 157 -0.45 4.52 9.15
CA LEU A 157 -0.75 3.37 9.98
C LEU A 157 -1.48 3.88 11.21
N GLN A 158 -2.56 3.21 11.59
CA GLN A 158 -3.39 3.57 12.73
C GLN A 158 -3.62 2.33 13.57
N VAL A 159 -3.51 2.45 14.90
CA VAL A 159 -3.78 1.35 15.83
C VAL A 159 -4.83 1.79 16.84
N SER A 160 -5.89 1.01 16.96
CA SER A 160 -7.02 1.24 17.86
C SER A 160 -7.47 -0.04 18.54
N ILE A 161 -8.49 0.05 19.39
CA ILE A 161 -9.02 -1.12 20.12
C ILE A 161 -9.63 -2.12 19.14
N GLY A 162 -9.18 -3.38 19.26
CA GLY A 162 -9.72 -4.51 18.54
C GLY A 162 -10.81 -5.24 19.34
N GLY A 163 -11.55 -6.11 18.64
CA GLY A 163 -12.57 -6.96 19.24
C GLY A 163 -13.77 -6.21 19.82
N ILE A 164 -14.70 -6.97 20.41
CA ILE A 164 -15.89 -6.46 21.10
C ILE A 164 -15.79 -6.56 22.63
N GLY A 165 -14.74 -7.24 23.14
CA GLY A 165 -14.58 -7.56 24.56
C GLY A 165 -14.54 -6.33 25.45
N TRP A 166 -14.00 -5.22 24.95
CA TRP A 166 -13.97 -3.95 25.69
C TRP A 166 -15.37 -3.35 25.93
N ILE A 167 -16.39 -3.74 25.15
CA ILE A 167 -17.80 -3.36 25.34
C ILE A 167 -18.51 -4.43 26.17
N THR A 168 -18.35 -5.70 25.81
CA THR A 168 -19.17 -6.81 26.33
C THR A 168 -18.66 -7.37 27.65
N SER A 169 -17.36 -7.26 27.93
CA SER A 169 -16.74 -7.70 29.19
C SER A 169 -15.53 -6.81 29.52
N PRO A 170 -15.75 -5.51 29.80
CA PRO A 170 -14.67 -4.53 30.00
C PRO A 170 -13.67 -4.92 31.09
N GLU A 171 -14.14 -5.62 32.13
CA GLU A 171 -13.33 -6.12 33.23
C GLU A 171 -12.31 -7.21 32.81
N LYS A 172 -12.55 -7.89 31.69
CA LYS A 172 -11.66 -8.92 31.14
C LYS A 172 -10.72 -8.40 30.06
N PHE A 173 -10.92 -7.15 29.61
CA PHE A 173 -10.15 -6.61 28.51
C PHE A 173 -8.65 -6.66 28.79
N GLU A 174 -8.20 -6.45 30.03
CA GLU A 174 -6.77 -6.52 30.33
C GLU A 174 -6.13 -7.89 30.03
N GLU A 175 -6.88 -8.97 30.21
CA GLU A 175 -6.45 -10.35 29.98
C GLU A 175 -6.68 -10.80 28.53
N GLU A 176 -7.80 -10.38 27.94
CA GLU A 176 -8.27 -10.76 26.60
C GLU A 176 -8.14 -9.60 25.58
N ARG A 177 -7.15 -8.72 25.79
CA ARG A 177 -7.02 -7.50 24.98
C ARG A 177 -6.75 -7.81 23.52
N GLU A 178 -7.37 -7.02 22.67
CA GLU A 178 -7.17 -7.04 21.22
C GLU A 178 -6.94 -5.63 20.69
N ALA A 179 -6.13 -5.54 19.64
CA ALA A 179 -5.87 -4.33 18.88
C ALA A 179 -6.26 -4.56 17.43
N ARG A 180 -6.65 -3.48 16.76
CA ARG A 180 -6.83 -3.40 15.32
C ARG A 180 -5.77 -2.45 14.77
N ALA A 181 -5.13 -2.84 13.68
CA ALA A 181 -4.29 -1.96 12.89
C ALA A 181 -4.86 -1.78 11.49
N LEU A 182 -4.82 -0.54 11.01
CA LEU A 182 -5.21 -0.14 9.67
C LEU A 182 -4.02 0.54 9.01
N LEU A 183 -3.49 -0.08 7.95
CA LEU A 183 -2.41 0.42 7.12
C LEU A 183 -2.99 0.85 5.77
N GLU A 184 -2.78 2.10 5.39
CA GLU A 184 -3.22 2.69 4.12
C GLU A 184 -2.00 3.24 3.38
N LEU A 185 -1.79 2.84 2.13
CA LEU A 185 -0.64 3.25 1.30
C LEU A 185 -1.09 3.63 -0.12
N ASP A 186 -0.75 4.82 -0.58
CA ASP A 186 -1.22 5.35 -1.88
C ASP A 186 -0.39 4.87 -3.08
N TYR A 187 0.89 4.58 -2.86
CA TYR A 187 1.87 4.41 -3.93
C TYR A 187 2.58 3.05 -3.90
N LEU A 188 2.00 2.07 -3.23
CA LEU A 188 2.63 0.76 -2.99
C LEU A 188 3.08 0.04 -4.26
N ARG A 189 2.41 0.26 -5.39
CA ARG A 189 2.75 -0.35 -6.70
C ARG A 189 4.16 -0.02 -7.20
N PHE A 190 4.80 1.02 -6.68
CA PHE A 190 6.16 1.44 -7.06
C PHE A 190 7.24 0.87 -6.11
N VAL A 191 6.83 0.21 -5.04
CA VAL A 191 7.75 -0.38 -4.06
C VAL A 191 8.10 -1.81 -4.47
N PRO A 192 9.37 -2.25 -4.36
CA PRO A 192 9.75 -3.64 -4.56
C PRO A 192 8.92 -4.58 -3.70
N HIS A 193 8.59 -5.75 -4.25
CA HIS A 193 7.73 -6.73 -3.58
C HIS A 193 8.25 -7.11 -2.18
N ASP A 194 9.55 -7.38 -2.05
CA ASP A 194 10.13 -7.86 -0.80
C ASP A 194 10.07 -6.79 0.30
N ASP A 195 10.25 -5.52 -0.08
CA ASP A 195 10.12 -4.41 0.85
C ASP A 195 8.65 -4.20 1.24
N ALA A 196 7.72 -4.22 0.29
CA ALA A 196 6.28 -4.15 0.57
C ALA A 196 5.83 -5.31 1.49
N HIS A 197 6.34 -6.51 1.24
CA HIS A 197 6.08 -7.69 2.06
C HIS A 197 6.60 -7.50 3.48
N SER A 198 7.82 -6.98 3.66
CA SER A 198 8.41 -6.76 4.98
C SER A 198 7.54 -5.88 5.89
N LEU A 199 6.96 -4.80 5.35
CA LEU A 199 6.10 -3.89 6.11
C LEU A 199 4.79 -4.57 6.53
N VAL A 200 4.09 -5.19 5.57
CA VAL A 200 2.79 -5.82 5.84
C VAL A 200 2.94 -7.02 6.77
N ALA A 201 4.00 -7.82 6.58
CA ALA A 201 4.31 -8.94 7.45
C ALA A 201 4.69 -8.48 8.86
N ALA A 202 5.45 -7.39 9.02
CA ALA A 202 5.77 -6.84 10.34
C ALA A 202 4.50 -6.38 11.08
N VAL A 203 3.60 -5.66 10.40
CA VAL A 203 2.32 -5.24 11.00
C VAL A 203 1.50 -6.46 11.45
N GLU A 204 1.36 -7.48 10.60
CA GLU A 204 0.63 -8.71 10.98
C GLU A 204 1.30 -9.46 12.14
N LEU A 205 2.64 -9.54 12.16
CA LEU A 205 3.40 -10.22 13.20
C LEU A 205 3.19 -9.57 14.57
N PHE A 206 3.22 -8.24 14.64
CA PHE A 206 3.09 -7.53 15.91
C PHE A 206 1.65 -7.45 16.41
N ILE A 207 0.66 -7.35 15.51
CA ILE A 207 -0.76 -7.23 15.89
C ILE A 207 -1.40 -8.60 16.12
N GLY A 208 -0.98 -9.60 15.34
CA GLY A 208 -1.50 -10.95 15.38
C GLY A 208 -1.17 -11.71 16.67
N LYS A 209 -1.61 -12.97 16.71
CA LYS A 209 -1.34 -13.89 17.81
C LYS A 209 0.11 -14.36 17.76
N PHE A 210 0.81 -14.29 18.89
CA PHE A 210 2.19 -14.77 19.00
C PHE A 210 2.24 -16.07 19.80
N SER A 211 2.56 -17.18 19.14
CA SER A 211 2.74 -18.49 19.78
C SER A 211 4.21 -18.90 19.78
N ASP A 212 4.72 -19.24 18.60
CA ASP A 212 6.11 -19.57 18.32
C ASP A 212 6.65 -18.58 17.28
N GLY A 213 7.92 -18.20 17.40
CA GLY A 213 8.50 -17.16 16.56
C GLY A 213 8.62 -17.54 15.08
N GLU A 214 8.77 -18.81 14.75
CA GLU A 214 8.79 -19.28 13.36
C GLU A 214 7.37 -19.35 12.80
N VAL A 215 6.46 -19.98 13.55
CA VAL A 215 5.04 -20.11 13.16
C VAL A 215 4.37 -18.75 12.99
N ALA A 216 4.61 -17.81 13.90
CA ALA A 216 4.04 -16.47 13.82
C ALA A 216 4.56 -15.69 12.61
N ARG A 217 5.86 -15.83 12.28
CA ARG A 217 6.45 -15.20 11.08
C ARG A 217 5.94 -15.82 9.79
N GLU A 218 5.79 -17.15 9.73
CA GLU A 218 5.23 -17.83 8.57
C GLU A 218 3.77 -17.41 8.34
N HIS A 219 2.95 -17.38 9.41
CA HIS A 219 1.57 -16.92 9.33
C HIS A 219 1.49 -15.44 8.87
N ALA A 220 2.33 -14.57 9.45
CA ALA A 220 2.39 -13.17 9.06
C ALA A 220 2.82 -12.99 7.59
N SER A 221 3.82 -13.75 7.15
CA SER A 221 4.30 -13.77 5.77
C SER A 221 3.21 -14.21 4.79
N LEU A 222 2.48 -15.30 5.10
CA LEU A 222 1.40 -15.81 4.27
C LEU A 222 0.26 -14.78 4.12
N ARG A 223 -0.13 -14.14 5.23
CA ARG A 223 -1.14 -13.08 5.25
C ARG A 223 -0.72 -11.88 4.40
N ALA A 224 0.52 -11.43 4.55
CA ALA A 224 1.09 -10.34 3.77
C ALA A 224 1.09 -10.65 2.27
N SER A 225 1.61 -11.81 1.86
CA SER A 225 1.64 -12.23 0.46
C SER A 225 0.24 -12.30 -0.14
N ARG A 226 -0.76 -12.80 0.60
CA ARG A 226 -2.14 -12.87 0.12
C ARG A 226 -2.73 -11.48 -0.13
N SER A 227 -2.54 -10.54 0.79
CA SER A 227 -3.05 -9.17 0.66
C SER A 227 -2.37 -8.42 -0.49
N LEU A 228 -1.04 -8.53 -0.60
CA LEU A 228 -0.28 -7.91 -1.69
C LEU A 228 -0.67 -8.49 -3.06
N THR A 229 -0.86 -9.81 -3.13
CA THR A 229 -1.34 -10.47 -4.35
C THR A 229 -2.73 -9.98 -4.76
N ALA A 230 -3.65 -9.85 -3.80
CA ALA A 230 -5.00 -9.34 -4.09
C ALA A 230 -4.96 -7.89 -4.59
N HIS A 231 -4.17 -7.03 -3.95
CA HIS A 231 -3.99 -5.65 -4.38
C HIS A 231 -3.34 -5.53 -5.77
N LEU A 232 -2.33 -6.35 -6.05
CA LEU A 232 -1.69 -6.41 -7.36
C LEU A 232 -2.72 -6.77 -8.45
N TRP A 233 -3.55 -7.79 -8.21
CA TRP A 233 -4.60 -8.19 -9.15
C TRP A 233 -5.59 -7.05 -9.42
N GLU A 234 -6.03 -6.34 -8.37
CA GLU A 234 -6.96 -5.23 -8.53
C GLU A 234 -6.33 -4.01 -9.23
N SER A 235 -5.05 -3.74 -8.96
CA SER A 235 -4.26 -2.69 -9.62
C SER A 235 -4.06 -2.98 -11.11
N ILE A 236 -3.78 -4.23 -11.49
CA ILE A 236 -3.66 -4.65 -12.90
C ILE A 236 -5.02 -4.62 -13.60
N ARG A 237 -6.09 -5.05 -12.92
CA ARG A 237 -7.45 -5.10 -13.48
C ARG A 237 -8.01 -3.71 -13.79
N LYS A 238 -7.63 -2.69 -13.01
CA LYS A 238 -8.10 -1.29 -13.16
C LYS A 238 -6.92 -0.30 -13.09
N PRO A 239 -6.05 -0.25 -14.10
CA PRO A 239 -4.82 0.55 -14.05
C PRO A 239 -5.07 2.07 -14.08
N GLU A 240 -6.26 2.50 -14.50
CA GLU A 240 -6.65 3.91 -14.58
C GLU A 240 -7.13 4.48 -13.23
N VAL A 241 -7.40 3.60 -12.25
CA VAL A 241 -7.78 4.00 -10.89
C VAL A 241 -6.54 3.86 -10.02
N ALA A 242 -6.05 4.98 -9.46
CA ALA A 242 -5.07 4.92 -8.38
C ALA A 242 -5.76 4.27 -7.17
N GLN A 243 -5.42 3.01 -6.89
CA GLN A 243 -5.94 2.29 -5.75
C GLN A 243 -4.98 2.44 -4.59
N SER A 244 -5.45 2.99 -3.48
CA SER A 244 -4.74 2.85 -2.22
C SER A 244 -4.76 1.38 -1.80
N PHE A 245 -3.63 0.92 -1.28
CA PHE A 245 -3.54 -0.35 -0.59
C PHE A 245 -4.06 -0.17 0.83
N GLU A 246 -5.10 -0.91 1.18
CA GLU A 246 -5.64 -0.96 2.54
C GLU A 246 -5.38 -2.36 3.12
N TYR A 247 -4.74 -2.41 4.29
CA TYR A 247 -4.52 -3.64 5.04
C TYR A 247 -5.02 -3.50 6.47
N ARG A 248 -5.79 -4.50 6.90
CA ARG A 248 -6.33 -4.59 8.26
C ARG A 248 -5.79 -5.82 8.96
N ALA A 249 -5.15 -5.60 10.10
CA ALA A 249 -4.76 -6.65 11.04
C ALA A 249 -5.55 -6.50 12.33
N SER A 250 -5.85 -7.62 12.98
CA SER A 250 -6.49 -7.62 14.31
C SER A 250 -5.98 -8.82 15.09
N GLY A 251 -5.73 -8.62 16.38
CA GLY A 251 -5.28 -9.71 17.23
C GLY A 251 -4.86 -9.25 18.63
N PRO A 252 -4.34 -10.18 19.45
CA PRO A 252 -4.01 -9.94 20.85
C PRO A 252 -2.68 -9.19 21.07
N TYR A 253 -1.91 -8.95 20.00
CA TYR A 253 -0.67 -8.17 19.99
C TYR A 253 0.35 -8.57 21.08
N ASP A 254 0.41 -9.87 21.39
CA ASP A 254 1.25 -10.45 22.45
C ASP A 254 2.73 -10.05 22.31
N LEU A 255 3.23 -9.98 21.07
CA LEU A 255 4.62 -9.63 20.79
C LEU A 255 4.94 -8.17 21.18
N VAL A 256 4.03 -7.24 20.90
CA VAL A 256 4.19 -5.82 21.31
C VAL A 256 4.27 -5.74 22.83
N ARG A 257 3.35 -6.41 23.53
CA ARG A 257 3.31 -6.42 25.00
C ARG A 257 4.60 -6.97 25.59
N HIS A 258 5.03 -8.15 25.14
CA HIS A 258 6.24 -8.79 25.63
C HIS A 258 7.48 -7.92 25.38
N THR A 259 7.56 -7.28 24.21
CA THR A 259 8.68 -6.40 23.86
C THR A 259 8.69 -5.13 24.72
N SER A 260 7.53 -4.48 24.89
CA SER A 260 7.39 -3.30 25.76
C SER A 260 7.75 -3.64 27.21
N GLN A 261 7.23 -4.73 27.76
CA GLN A 261 7.56 -5.17 29.11
C GLN A 261 9.04 -5.51 29.28
N HIS A 262 9.64 -6.16 28.28
CA HIS A 262 11.07 -6.45 28.27
C HIS A 262 11.91 -5.17 28.31
N TRP A 263 11.59 -4.18 27.47
CA TRP A 263 12.31 -2.90 27.47
C TRP A 263 12.15 -2.14 28.79
N LEU A 264 10.92 -2.06 29.31
CA LEU A 264 10.64 -1.42 30.60
C LEU A 264 11.42 -2.08 31.74
N LYS A 265 11.40 -3.41 31.83
CA LYS A 265 12.12 -4.17 32.86
C LYS A 265 13.64 -3.95 32.82
N ASN A 266 14.19 -3.68 31.64
CA ASN A 266 15.61 -3.42 31.45
C ASN A 266 15.97 -1.93 31.42
N GLY A 267 15.03 -1.03 31.73
CA GLY A 267 15.25 0.42 31.71
C GLY A 267 15.63 0.95 30.32
N ILE A 268 15.18 0.28 29.25
CA ILE A 268 15.43 0.69 27.88
C ILE A 268 14.33 1.66 27.46
N ASP A 269 14.68 2.92 27.19
CA ASP A 269 13.85 3.82 26.39
C ASP A 269 14.34 3.81 24.93
N PRO A 270 13.57 3.24 23.99
CA PRO A 270 13.90 3.20 22.56
C PRO A 270 14.09 4.58 21.93
N PHE A 271 13.40 5.61 22.44
CA PHE A 271 13.55 6.97 21.93
C PHE A 271 14.87 7.62 22.35
N GLU A 272 15.42 7.24 23.50
CA GLU A 272 16.75 7.69 23.92
C GLU A 272 17.86 6.82 23.30
N ARG A 273 17.67 5.50 23.31
CA ARG A 273 18.68 4.53 22.86
C ARG A 273 18.91 4.55 21.35
N TRP A 274 17.83 4.61 20.57
CA TRP A 274 17.87 4.51 19.10
C TRP A 274 17.32 5.76 18.41
N LYS A 275 17.09 6.84 19.17
CA LYS A 275 16.47 8.07 18.64
C LYS A 275 15.13 7.83 17.93
N GLY A 276 14.43 6.75 18.30
CA GLY A 276 13.16 6.35 17.70
C GLY A 276 13.24 5.56 16.39
N ASP A 277 14.43 5.16 15.94
CA ASP A 277 14.58 4.39 14.70
C ASP A 277 14.97 2.92 14.96
N ARG A 278 16.22 2.53 14.69
CA ARG A 278 16.65 1.12 14.72
C ARG A 278 17.86 0.81 15.60
#